data_AF-A0A8G0ZVF7-F1
#
_entry.id   AF-A0A8G0ZVF7-F1
#
_cell.length_a   1.000
_cell.length_b   1.000
_cell.length_c   1.000
_cell.angle_alpha   90.00
_cell.angle_beta   90.00
_cell.angle_gamma   90.00
#
_symmetry.space_group_name_H-M   'P 1'
#
loop_
_entity.id
_entity.type
_entity.pdbx_description
1 polymer ?
#
loop_
_entity_poly.entity_id
_entity_poly.type
_entity_poly.pdbx_seq_one_letter_code
_entity_poly.pdbx_strand_id
1 'polypeptide(L)' 'MTDPAYQRLGLLVTASPYTVLRAAARALHSDTRAVRGFRAARKRFYRQMLCAHATRQAAGDQPTA' A
#
# COMPACT_ATOMS: atom_id res chain seq x y z
N MET A 1 -3.58 12.42 6.82
CA MET A 1 -4.76 11.74 6.24
C MET A 1 -4.28 10.48 5.52
N THR A 2 -4.80 9.30 5.86
CA THR A 2 -4.41 8.04 5.20
C THR A 2 -5.05 7.98 3.81
N ASP A 3 -4.29 7.54 2.81
CA ASP A 3 -4.76 7.41 1.43
C ASP A 3 -6.00 6.47 1.32
N PRO A 4 -7.08 6.87 0.61
CA PRO A 4 -8.31 6.08 0.54
C PRO A 4 -8.13 4.77 -0.24
N ALA A 5 -7.17 4.68 -1.18
CA ALA A 5 -6.88 3.42 -1.85
C ALA A 5 -6.21 2.42 -0.88
N TYR A 6 -5.39 2.89 0.06
CA TYR A 6 -4.82 2.06 1.10
C TYR A 6 -5.90 1.50 2.06
N GLN A 7 -6.92 2.29 2.42
CA GLN A 7 -8.03 1.81 3.26
C GLN A 7 -8.82 0.66 2.61
N ARG A 8 -9.00 0.70 1.28
CA ARG A 8 -9.67 -0.36 0.51
C ARG A 8 -8.89 -1.68 0.50
N LEU A 9 -7.59 -1.66 0.82
CA LEU A 9 -6.80 -2.89 0.94
C LEU A 9 -7.10 -3.68 2.22
N GLY A 10 -7.79 -3.09 3.21
CA GLY A 10 -8.22 -3.78 4.42
C GLY A 10 -7.07 -4.35 5.27
N LEU A 11 -5.90 -3.71 5.24
CA LEU A 11 -4.69 -4.22 5.89
C LEU A 11 -4.63 -3.84 7.37
N LEU A 12 -4.20 -4.81 8.19
CA LEU A 12 -3.84 -4.56 9.59
C LEU A 12 -2.66 -3.58 9.68
N VAL A 13 -2.63 -2.80 10.76
CA VAL A 13 -1.55 -1.85 11.04
C VAL A 13 -0.23 -2.59 11.29
N THR A 14 -0.28 -3.77 11.91
CA THR A 14 0.89 -4.63 12.19
C THR A 14 1.34 -5.48 10.99
N ALA A 15 0.70 -5.33 9.83
CA ALA A 15 1.05 -6.12 8.65
C ALA A 15 2.46 -5.76 8.14
N SER A 16 3.23 -6.76 7.69
CA SER A 16 4.54 -6.50 7.10
C SER A 16 4.43 -5.64 5.81
N PRO A 17 5.41 -4.78 5.50
CA PRO A 17 5.50 -4.07 4.23
C PRO A 17 5.36 -4.98 3.00
N TYR A 18 5.84 -6.23 3.08
CA TYR A 18 5.68 -7.20 2.00
C TYR A 18 4.20 -7.58 1.75
N THR A 19 3.42 -7.71 2.82
CA THR A 19 1.97 -7.96 2.74
C THR A 19 1.25 -6.78 2.08
N VAL A 20 1.66 -5.54 2.39
CA VAL A 20 1.15 -4.33 1.74
C VAL A 20 1.41 -4.36 0.24
N LEU A 21 2.63 -4.69 -0.17
CA LEU A 21 2.98 -4.80 -1.59
C LEU A 21 2.19 -5.90 -2.29
N ARG A 22 1.99 -7.06 -1.65
CA ARG A 22 1.22 -8.16 -2.22
C ARG A 22 -0.26 -7.80 -2.39
N ALA A 23 -0.85 -7.11 -1.41
CA ALA A 23 -2.22 -6.63 -1.49
C ALA A 23 -2.38 -5.54 -2.56
N ALA A 24 -1.48 -4.56 -2.59
CA ALA A 24 -1.43 -3.53 -3.63
C ALA A 24 -1.29 -4.14 -5.03
N ALA A 25 -0.44 -5.15 -5.20
CA ALA A 25 -0.29 -5.86 -6.46
C ALA A 25 -1.51 -6.71 -6.84
N ARG A 26 -2.34 -7.15 -5.88
CA ARG A 26 -3.61 -7.83 -6.13
C ARG A 26 -4.75 -6.86 -6.46
N ALA A 27 -4.70 -5.64 -5.93
CA ALA A 27 -5.65 -4.59 -6.27
C ALA A 27 -5.52 -4.10 -7.72
N LEU A 28 -4.33 -4.25 -8.33
CA LEU A 28 -4.14 -4.00 -9.76
C LEU A 28 -4.63 -5.19 -10.59
N HIS A 29 -5.44 -4.91 -11.60
CA HIS A 29 -5.86 -5.90 -12.59
C HIS A 29 -4.66 -6.51 -13.33
N SER A 30 -4.73 -7.81 -13.69
CA SER A 30 -3.66 -8.54 -14.38
C SER A 30 -3.18 -7.82 -15.63
N ASP A 31 -4.11 -7.28 -16.41
CA ASP A 31 -3.77 -6.66 -17.70
C ASP A 31 -3.00 -5.35 -17.47
N THR A 32 -3.41 -4.56 -16.48
CA THR A 32 -2.67 -3.36 -16.05
C THR A 32 -1.27 -3.70 -15.54
N ARG A 33 -1.05 -4.90 -14.99
CA ARG A 33 0.28 -5.39 -14.57
C ARG A 33 1.12 -5.89 -15.75
N ALA A 34 0.50 -6.45 -16.78
CA ALA A 34 1.18 -6.94 -17.97
C ALA A 34 1.71 -5.79 -18.85
N VAL A 35 1.05 -4.62 -18.88
CA VAL A 35 1.48 -3.47 -19.68
C VAL A 35 2.87 -2.99 -19.24
N ARG A 36 3.88 -3.10 -20.11
CA ARG A 36 5.26 -2.69 -19.80
C ARG A 36 5.38 -1.17 -19.57
N GLY A 37 4.60 -0.36 -20.28
CA GLY A 37 4.59 1.10 -20.17
C GLY A 37 4.21 1.62 -18.78
N PHE A 38 3.42 0.86 -18.02
CA PHE A 38 2.98 1.25 -16.68
C PHE A 38 3.98 0.93 -15.57
N ARG A 39 5.19 0.42 -15.89
CA ARG A 39 6.20 0.08 -14.86
C ARG A 39 6.51 1.24 -13.91
N ALA A 40 6.63 2.46 -14.43
CA ALA A 40 6.90 3.64 -13.60
C ALA A 40 5.69 3.98 -12.71
N ALA A 41 4.48 3.97 -13.27
CA ALA A 41 3.25 4.20 -12.52
C ALA A 41 3.04 3.15 -11.42
N ARG A 42 3.25 1.86 -11.71
CA ARG A 42 3.19 0.77 -10.71
C ARG A 42 4.17 0.98 -9.57
N LYS A 43 5.43 1.32 -9.88
CA LYS A 43 6.44 1.62 -8.84
C LYS A 43 6.02 2.79 -7.96
N ARG A 44 5.45 3.86 -8.54
CA ARG A 44 4.92 5.00 -7.77
C ARG A 44 3.77 4.58 -6.86
N PHE A 45 2.83 3.80 -7.39
CA PHE A 45 1.70 3.28 -6.61
C PHE A 45 2.17 2.44 -5.42
N TYR A 46 3.11 1.51 -5.61
CA TYR A 46 3.67 0.72 -4.52
C TYR A 46 4.36 1.57 -3.44
N ARG A 47 5.11 2.60 -3.84
CA ARG A 47 5.72 3.53 -2.90
C ARG A 47 4.67 4.32 -2.10
N GLN A 48 3.61 4.79 -2.75
CA GLN A 48 2.51 5.48 -2.06
C GLN A 48 1.83 4.58 -1.04
N MET A 49 1.58 3.32 -1.36
CA MET A 49 1.00 2.35 -0.42
C MET A 49 1.92 2.09 0.78
N LEU A 50 3.24 1.98 0.55
CA LEU A 50 4.21 1.84 1.63
C LEU A 50 4.28 3.09 2.52
N CYS A 51 4.30 4.29 1.93
CA CYS A 51 4.25 5.54 2.68
C CYS A 51 2.98 5.64 3.53
N ALA A 52 1.80 5.37 2.94
CA ALA A 52 0.54 5.40 3.66
C ALA A 52 0.50 4.39 4.81
N HIS A 53 1.07 3.20 4.61
CA HIS A 53 1.21 2.19 5.64
C HIS A 53 2.14 2.64 6.77
N ALA A 54 3.31 3.21 6.44
CA ALA A 54 4.24 3.74 7.44
C ALA A 54 3.60 4.88 8.26
N THR A 55 2.85 5.79 7.63
CA THR A 55 2.10 6.84 8.34
C THR A 55 1.05 6.23 9.26
N ARG A 56 0.36 5.16 8.84
CA ARG A 56 -0.63 4.48 9.67
C ARG A 56 -0.01 3.66 10.80
N GLN A 57 1.15 3.04 10.56
CA GLN A 57 1.94 2.39 11.60
C GLN A 57 2.38 3.41 12.64
N ALA A 58 3.02 4.51 12.25
CA ALA A 58 3.43 5.56 13.19
C ALA A 58 2.24 6.19 13.95
N ALA A 59 1.07 6.28 13.33
CA ALA A 59 -0.14 6.77 14.01
C ALA A 59 -0.77 5.75 14.97
N GLY A 60 -0.62 4.44 14.70
CA GLY A 60 -1.08 3.36 15.58
C GLY A 60 -0.04 2.94 16.64
N ASP A 61 1.21 3.33 16.43
CA ASP A 61 2.35 3.19 17.34
C ASP A 61 2.48 4.38 18.30
N GLN A 62 1.58 5.38 18.20
CA GLN A 62 1.35 6.30 19.32
C GLN A 62 0.93 5.45 20.51
N PRO A 63 1.80 5.30 21.53
CA PRO A 63 1.41 4.55 22.70
C PRO A 63 0.31 5.38 23.34
N THR A 64 -0.89 4.79 23.45
CA THR A 64 -1.76 5.14 24.57
C THR A 64 -0.98 4.84 25.84
N ALA A 65 -0.24 5.85 26.32
CA ALA A 65 0.40 5.93 27.62
C ALA A 65 -0.05 7.24 28.26
#